data_AF-A0A3M1SCG3-F1
#
_entry.id   AF-A0A3M1SCG3-F1
#
_cell.length_a   1.000
_cell.length_b   1.000
_cell.length_c   1.000
_cell.angle_alpha   90.00
_cell.angle_beta   90.00
_cell.angle_gamma   90.00
#
_symmetry.space_group_name_H-M   'P 1'
#
loop_
_entity.id
_entity.type
_entity.pdbx_description
1 polymer ?
#
loop_
_entity_poly.entity_id
_entity_poly.type
_entity_poly.pdbx_seq_one_letter_code
_entity_poly.pdbx_strand_id
1 'polypeptide(L)'
;MSFDALKSAFAELRRKQIQEFSGEKALICTCFGVSEETIESVVKEMAAETIEQVIEACRAGSGCGSCRPLIQEIIDQSKLPY
;
A
#
# COMPACT_ATOMS: atom_id res chain seq x y z
N MET A 1 -7.72 -29.83 -29.54
CA MET A 1 -7.81 -28.36 -29.41
C MET A 1 -8.83 -27.99 -28.34
N SER A 2 -8.46 -28.04 -27.06
CA SER A 2 -9.30 -27.53 -25.96
C SER A 2 -8.50 -26.78 -24.90
N PHE A 3 -7.21 -27.13 -24.75
CA PHE A 3 -6.32 -26.49 -23.79
C PHE A 3 -5.96 -25.05 -24.16
N ASP A 4 -5.73 -24.74 -25.44
CA ASP A 4 -5.37 -23.38 -25.88
C ASP A 4 -6.50 -22.37 -25.68
N ALA A 5 -7.75 -22.78 -25.96
CA ALA A 5 -8.93 -21.94 -25.74
C ALA A 5 -9.16 -21.65 -24.25
N LEU A 6 -8.88 -22.63 -23.39
CA LEU A 6 -8.95 -22.46 -21.95
C LEU A 6 -7.83 -21.54 -21.44
N LYS A 7 -6.61 -21.70 -21.97
CA LYS A 7 -5.44 -20.88 -21.61
C LYS A 7 -5.61 -19.43 -22.03
N SER A 8 -6.15 -19.17 -23.23
CA SER A 8 -6.46 -17.81 -23.69
C SER A 8 -7.58 -17.18 -22.85
N ALA A 9 -8.63 -17.95 -22.53
CA ALA A 9 -9.72 -17.48 -21.67
C ALA A 9 -9.22 -17.07 -20.28
N PHE A 10 -8.33 -17.86 -19.65
CA PHE A 10 -7.73 -17.48 -18.36
C PHE A 10 -6.82 -16.25 -18.47
N ALA A 11 -6.05 -16.11 -19.55
CA ALA A 11 -5.18 -14.95 -19.77
C ALA A 11 -5.99 -13.64 -20.00
N GLU A 12 -7.16 -13.75 -20.63
CA GLU A 12 -8.08 -12.63 -20.83
C GLU A 12 -8.84 -12.27 -19.56
N LEU A 13 -9.29 -13.27 -18.78
CA LEU A 13 -9.90 -13.05 -17.46
C LEU A 13 -8.93 -12.37 -16.50
N ARG A 14 -7.67 -12.82 -16.46
CA ARG A 14 -6.62 -12.18 -15.64
C ARG A 14 -6.39 -10.73 -16.03
N ARG A 15 -6.41 -10.41 -17.32
CA ARG A 15 -6.33 -9.02 -17.80
C ARG A 15 -7.55 -8.18 -17.40
N LYS A 16 -8.76 -8.74 -17.44
CA LYS A 16 -9.98 -8.03 -17.00
C LYS A 16 -10.08 -7.83 -15.49
N GLN A 17 -9.46 -8.68 -14.67
CA GLN A 17 -9.44 -8.52 -13.21
C GLN A 17 -8.39 -7.52 -12.69
N ILE A 18 -7.49 -7.05 -13.55
CA ILE A 18 -6.45 -6.05 -13.20
C ILE A 18 -6.96 -4.60 -13.41
N GLN A 19 -8.13 -4.42 -14.02
CA GLN A 19 -8.78 -3.12 -14.27
C GLN A 19 -9.93 -2.96 -13.26
N GLU A 20 -10.03 -2.00 -12.33
CA GLU A 20 -9.23 -0.85 -11.88
C GLU A 20 -9.42 -0.82 -10.35
N PHE A 21 -8.36 -0.93 -9.55
CA PHE A 21 -8.47 -0.44 -8.17
C PHE A 21 -8.41 1.10 -8.23
N SER A 22 -9.55 1.72 -8.53
CA SER A 22 -9.81 3.15 -8.31
C SER A 22 -10.46 3.36 -6.93
N GLY A 23 -10.08 2.53 -5.96
CA GLY A 23 -10.56 2.67 -4.58
C GLY A 23 -9.81 3.78 -3.86
N GLU A 24 -10.46 4.41 -2.88
CA GLU A 24 -9.76 5.20 -1.86
C GLU A 24 -8.54 4.40 -1.37
N LYS A 25 -7.35 5.03 -1.31
CA LYS A 25 -6.10 4.31 -0.97
C LYS A 25 -6.28 3.54 0.34
N ALA A 26 -5.60 2.39 0.46
CA ALA A 26 -5.86 1.43 1.52
C ALA A 26 -5.80 2.05 2.92
N LEU A 27 -6.75 1.70 3.79
CA LEU A 27 -6.71 2.14 5.19
C LEU A 27 -5.64 1.33 5.95
N ILE A 28 -4.51 1.95 6.24
CA ILE A 28 -3.38 1.26 6.89
C ILE A 28 -3.53 1.25 8.41
N CYS A 29 -3.93 2.36 9.03
CA CYS A 29 -4.12 2.43 10.48
C CYS A 29 -5.59 2.58 10.84
N THR A 30 -6.23 1.48 11.28
CA THR A 30 -7.63 1.50 11.70
C THR A 30 -7.87 2.28 13.00
N CYS A 31 -6.87 2.35 13.90
CA CYS A 31 -7.01 3.07 15.18
C CYS A 31 -7.20 4.59 15.00
N PHE A 32 -6.50 5.18 14.04
CA PHE A 32 -6.49 6.63 13.81
C PHE A 32 -7.05 7.02 12.45
N GLY A 33 -7.55 6.06 11.66
CA GLY A 33 -8.14 6.33 10.35
C GLY A 33 -7.13 6.81 9.31
N VAL A 34 -5.88 6.34 9.36
CA VAL A 34 -4.82 6.83 8.46
C VAL A 34 -4.71 5.94 7.23
N SER A 35 -4.81 6.54 6.05
CA SER A 35 -4.67 5.88 4.75
C SER A 35 -3.21 5.75 4.31
N GLU A 36 -2.96 4.83 3.38
CA GLU A 36 -1.69 4.64 2.70
C GLU A 36 -1.23 5.92 2.02
N GLU A 37 -2.14 6.66 1.37
CA GLU A 37 -1.83 7.96 0.76
C GLU A 37 -1.23 8.94 1.75
N THR A 38 -1.83 9.02 2.94
CA THR A 38 -1.37 9.95 3.98
C THR A 38 0.04 9.58 4.42
N ILE A 39 0.34 8.29 4.55
CA ILE A 39 1.66 7.80 4.95
C ILE A 39 2.68 8.06 3.84
N GLU A 40 2.34 7.78 2.57
CA GLU A 40 3.21 8.07 1.42
C GLU A 40 3.53 9.56 1.32
N SER A 41 2.54 10.43 1.48
CA SER A 41 2.72 11.89 1.45
C SER A 41 3.63 12.34 2.59
N VAL A 42 3.43 11.85 3.80
CA VAL A 42 4.31 12.13 4.95
C VAL A 42 5.75 11.67 4.69
N VAL A 43 5.92 10.46 4.17
CA VAL A 43 7.25 9.90 3.85
C VAL A 43 7.96 10.76 2.80
N LYS A 44 7.25 11.21 1.77
CA LYS A 44 7.82 12.06 0.71
C LYS A 44 8.08 13.50 1.14
N GLU A 45 7.13 14.13 1.81
CA GLU A 45 7.19 15.56 2.17
C GLU A 45 8.11 15.83 3.36
N MET A 46 8.10 14.95 4.37
CA MET A 46 8.94 15.10 5.58
C MET A 46 10.23 14.28 5.50
N ALA A 47 10.48 13.57 4.40
CA ALA A 47 11.59 12.62 4.26
C ALA A 47 11.65 11.64 5.45
N ALA A 48 10.48 11.14 5.88
CA ALA A 48 10.40 10.24 7.03
C ALA A 48 11.03 8.89 6.68
N GLU A 49 12.10 8.55 7.39
CA GLU A 49 12.90 7.35 7.18
C GLU A 49 12.63 6.25 8.20
N THR A 50 11.93 6.56 9.29
CA THR A 50 11.63 5.64 10.39
C THR A 50 10.15 5.65 10.78
N ILE A 51 9.70 4.56 11.41
CA ILE A 51 8.32 4.43 11.91
C ILE A 51 8.01 5.53 12.93
N GLU A 52 8.97 5.88 13.79
CA GLU A 52 8.81 6.93 14.80
C GLU A 52 8.54 8.30 14.17
N GLN A 53 9.20 8.62 13.05
CA GLN A 53 8.94 9.87 12.32
C GLN A 53 7.54 9.87 11.70
N VAL A 54 7.08 8.73 11.19
CA VAL A 54 5.69 8.57 10.69
C VAL A 54 4.69 8.71 11.84
N ILE A 55 4.97 8.12 13.01
CA ILE A 55 4.14 8.27 14.21
C ILE A 55 4.04 9.74 14.62
N GLU A 56 5.14 10.48 14.63
CA GLU A 56 5.12 11.90 15.00
C GLU A 56 4.29 12.73 14.01
N ALA A 57 4.38 12.41 12.72
CA ALA A 57 3.70 13.15 11.66
C ALA A 57 2.19 12.86 11.55
N CYS A 58 1.77 11.59 11.60
CA CYS A 58 0.37 11.21 11.36
C CYS A 58 -0.24 10.29 12.44
N ARG A 59 0.49 10.01 13.53
CA ARG A 59 0.09 9.14 14.66
C ARG A 59 -0.16 7.68 14.29
N ALA A 60 -0.04 7.30 13.03
CA ALA A 60 -0.17 5.92 12.57
C ALA A 60 0.87 5.03 13.25
N GLY A 61 0.44 3.97 13.94
CA GLY A 61 1.33 3.04 14.65
C GLY A 61 1.56 3.35 16.14
N SER A 62 1.01 4.43 16.69
CA SER A 62 1.07 4.76 18.13
C SER A 62 0.03 4.02 19.00
N GLY A 63 -1.00 3.43 18.38
CA GLY A 63 -2.10 2.76 19.05
C GLY A 63 -1.79 1.28 19.32
N CYS A 64 -2.51 0.37 18.65
CA CYS A 64 -2.29 -1.07 18.80
C CYS A 64 -1.00 -1.60 18.15
N GLY A 65 -0.35 -0.80 17.28
CA GLY A 65 0.90 -1.16 16.61
C GLY A 65 0.78 -2.19 15.48
N SER A 66 -0.40 -2.72 15.17
CA SER A 66 -0.57 -3.76 14.13
C SER A 66 -0.20 -3.31 12.72
N CYS A 67 -0.26 -2.01 12.45
CA CYS A 67 0.06 -1.39 11.17
C CYS A 67 1.55 -1.08 10.97
N ARG A 68 2.39 -1.25 12.00
CA ARG A 68 3.82 -0.92 11.93
C ARG A 68 4.59 -1.67 10.84
N PRO A 69 4.38 -2.98 10.59
CA PRO A 69 5.06 -3.69 9.51
C PRO A 69 4.72 -3.12 8.13
N LEU A 70 3.45 -2.81 7.89
CA LEU A 70 2.97 -2.17 6.65
C LEU A 70 3.55 -0.77 6.46
N ILE A 71 3.64 0.03 7.54
CA ILE A 71 4.29 1.35 7.49
C ILE A 71 5.76 1.21 7.09
N GLN A 72 6.47 0.22 7.63
CA GLN A 72 7.87 -0.02 7.27
C GLN A 72 8.02 -0.39 5.78
N GLU A 73 7.15 -1.26 5.25
CA GLU A 73 7.16 -1.61 3.83
C GLU A 73 6.96 -0.37 2.93
N ILE A 74 6.05 0.54 3.30
CA ILE A 74 5.81 1.79 2.54
C ILE A 74 7.06 2.68 2.56
N ILE A 75 7.72 2.82 3.71
CA ILE A 75 8.98 3.57 3.84
C ILE A 75 10.06 2.96 2.94
N ASP A 76 10.22 1.64 2.98
CA ASP A 76 11.25 0.92 2.23
C ASP A 76 11.00 1.02 0.72
N GLN A 77 9.74 0.91 0.28
CA GLN A 77 9.36 1.10 -1.11
C GLN A 77 9.65 2.53 -1.60
N SER A 78 9.44 3.54 -0.76
CA SER A 78 9.75 4.92 -1.13
C SER A 78 11.26 5.19 -1.29
N LYS A 79 12.13 4.31 -0.78
CA LYS A 79 13.60 4.43 -0.87
C LYS A 79 14.21 3.67 -2.06
N LEU A 80 13.47 2.75 -2.68
CA LEU A 80 13.97 1.95 -3.80
C LEU A 80 13.85 2.74 -5.12
N PRO A 81 14.96 2.98 -5.85
CA PRO A 81 14.89 3.40 -7.24
C PRO A 81 14.40 2.20 -8.06
N TYR A 82 13.25 2.34 -8.72
CA TYR A 82 12.65 1.32 -9.56
C TYR A 82 13.55 0.93 -10.75
#